data_AF-A0AAW8NFJ2-F1
#
_entry.id   AF-A0AAW8NFJ2-F1
#
_cell.length_a   1.000
_cell.length_b   1.000
_cell.length_c   1.000
_cell.angle_alpha   90.00
_cell.angle_beta   90.00
_cell.angle_gamma   90.00
#
_symmetry.space_group_name_H-M   'P 1'
#
loop_
_entity.id
_entity.type
_entity.pdbx_description
1 polymer ?
#
loop_
_entity_poly.entity_id
_entity_poly.type
_entity_poly.pdbx_seq_one_letter_code
_entity_poly.pdbx_strand_id
1 'polypeptide(L)' 'MPRRYVDWRDWLRPRAAEQPAPLSAQEALIISAWSMTQEAWEALTDAERADKRFNFAKAPRFVS' A
#
# COMPACT_ATOMS: atom_id res chain seq x y z
N MET A 1 8.67 -17.93 40.51
CA MET A 1 8.67 -17.01 39.35
C MET A 1 9.31 -17.74 38.18
N PRO A 2 8.62 -18.08 37.08
CA PRO A 2 9.27 -18.75 35.97
C PRO A 2 10.07 -17.73 35.15
N ARG A 3 11.38 -18.00 34.98
CA ARG A 3 12.27 -17.24 34.09
C ARG A 3 11.81 -17.48 32.65
N ARG A 4 11.27 -16.45 32.01
CA ARG A 4 10.92 -16.46 30.58
C ARG A 4 12.22 -16.49 29.79
N TYR A 5 12.59 -17.65 29.23
CA TYR A 5 13.68 -17.75 28.28
C TYR A 5 13.26 -17.07 26.98
N VAL A 6 14.05 -16.12 26.51
CA VAL A 6 13.93 -15.59 25.14
C VAL A 6 14.50 -16.66 24.22
N ASP A 7 13.65 -17.27 23.41
CA ASP A 7 14.06 -18.30 22.45
C ASP A 7 14.89 -17.63 21.35
N TRP A 8 16.05 -18.21 21.03
CA TRP A 8 16.91 -17.73 19.94
C TRP A 8 16.18 -17.78 18.58
N ARG A 9 15.14 -18.61 18.45
CA ARG A 9 14.25 -18.68 17.28
C ARG A 9 13.37 -17.44 17.10
N ASP A 10 13.12 -16.65 18.15
CA ASP A 10 12.45 -15.36 18.00
C ASP A 10 13.31 -14.35 17.22
N TRP A 11 14.64 -14.48 17.25
CA TRP A 11 15.56 -13.65 16.46
C TRP A 11 15.58 -14.03 14.97
N LEU A 12 15.20 -15.27 14.65
CA LEU A 12 15.07 -15.78 13.29
C LEU A 12 13.65 -15.65 12.75
N ARG A 13 12.67 -15.25 13.57
CA ARG A 13 11.37 -14.86 13.05
C ARG A 13 11.64 -13.65 12.15
N PRO A 14 11.44 -13.72 10.83
CA PRO A 14 11.49 -12.53 10.01
C PRO A 14 10.53 -11.58 10.68
N ARG A 15 11.05 -10.43 11.17
CA ARG A 15 10.22 -9.33 11.64
C ARG A 15 9.23 -9.16 10.52
N ALA A 16 7.98 -9.58 10.75
CA ALA A 16 6.97 -9.54 9.71
C ALA A 16 7.02 -8.10 9.27
N ALA A 17 7.57 -7.85 8.07
CA ALA A 17 7.56 -6.54 7.48
C ALA A 17 6.08 -6.19 7.58
N GLU A 18 5.75 -5.18 8.38
CA GLU A 18 4.40 -4.72 8.56
C GLU A 18 3.87 -4.55 7.15
N GLN A 19 3.09 -5.54 6.70
CA GLN A 19 2.59 -5.52 5.34
C GLN A 19 1.76 -4.24 5.31
N PRO A 20 2.07 -3.28 4.41
CA PRO A 20 1.29 -2.06 4.34
C PRO A 20 -0.17 -2.49 4.26
N ALA A 21 -1.00 -1.88 5.11
CA ALA A 21 -2.38 -2.28 5.27
C ALA A 21 -3.02 -2.45 3.88
N PRO A 22 -3.84 -3.49 3.66
CA PRO A 22 -4.39 -3.75 2.33
C PRO A 22 -5.12 -2.51 1.85
N LEU A 23 -4.77 -2.05 0.65
CA LEU A 23 -5.41 -0.91 0.01
C LEU A 23 -6.92 -1.12 -0.05
N SER A 24 -7.68 -0.04 0.12
CA SER A 24 -9.11 -0.11 -0.13
C SER A 24 -9.38 -0.52 -1.59
N ALA A 25 -10.48 -1.23 -1.84
CA ALA A 25 -10.86 -1.64 -3.20
C ALA A 25 -10.97 -0.43 -4.15
N GLN A 26 -11.36 0.74 -3.63
CA GLN A 26 -11.41 2.00 -4.37
C GLN A 26 -10.02 2.47 -4.80
N GLU A 27 -9.02 2.39 -3.93
CA GLU A 27 -7.65 2.78 -4.26
C GLU A 27 -7.00 1.83 -5.25
N ALA A 28 -7.24 0.53 -5.14
CA ALA A 28 -6.79 -0.45 -6.13
C ALA A 28 -7.34 -0.14 -7.54
N LEU A 29 -8.61 0.28 -7.63
CA LEU A 29 -9.22 0.70 -8.89
C LEU A 29 -8.58 1.98 -9.44
N ILE A 30 -8.30 2.97 -8.59
CA ILE A 30 -7.63 4.21 -9.00
C ILE A 30 -6.22 3.92 -9.53
N ILE A 31 -5.43 3.13 -8.79
CA ILE A 31 -4.09 2.70 -9.18
C ILE A 31 -4.11 2.01 -10.55
N SER A 32 -5.07 1.09 -10.75
CA SER A 32 -5.25 0.40 -12.03
C SER A 32 -5.67 1.34 -13.17
N ALA A 33 -6.58 2.29 -12.90
CA ALA A 33 -7.06 3.25 -13.88
C ALA A 33 -5.94 4.19 -14.37
N TRP A 34 -5.02 4.54 -13.48
CA TRP A 34 -3.86 5.37 -13.77
C TRP A 34 -2.60 4.58 -14.17
N SER A 35 -2.72 3.27 -14.38
CA SER A 35 -1.62 2.38 -14.81
C SER A 35 -0.35 2.49 -13.93
N MET A 36 -0.53 2.64 -12.63
CA MET A 36 0.57 2.78 -11.65
C MET A 36 0.70 1.55 -10.75
N THR A 37 1.84 1.41 -10.08
CA THR A 37 2.06 0.42 -9.03
C THR A 37 1.61 0.95 -7.67
N GLN A 38 1.41 0.06 -6.70
CA GLN A 38 1.12 0.47 -5.31
C GLN A 38 2.26 1.31 -4.72
N GLU A 39 3.53 0.95 -4.96
CA GLU A 39 4.68 1.74 -4.50
C GLU A 39 4.67 3.16 -5.07
N ALA A 40 4.34 3.30 -6.36
CA ALA A 40 4.21 4.62 -6.99
C ALA A 40 3.05 5.42 -6.40
N TRP A 41 1.96 4.77 -6.00
CA TRP A 41 0.83 5.41 -5.32
C TRP A 41 1.17 5.84 -3.89
N GLU A 42 1.89 5.02 -3.14
CA GLU A 42 2.34 5.34 -1.78
C GLU A 42 3.42 6.43 -1.75
N ALA A 43 4.22 6.54 -2.81
CA ALA A 43 5.17 7.63 -2.97
C ALA A 43 4.52 9.01 -3.22
N LEU A 44 3.22 9.04 -3.59
CA LEU A 44 2.50 10.29 -3.84
C LEU A 44 2.13 10.99 -2.53
N THR A 45 2.23 12.31 -2.56
CA THR A 45 1.66 13.17 -1.53
C THR A 45 0.14 13.01 -1.47
N ASP A 46 -0.47 13.35 -0.32
CA ASP A 46 -1.93 13.30 -0.19
C ASP A 46 -2.66 14.22 -1.20
N ALA A 47 -2.05 15.34 -1.59
CA ALA A 47 -2.59 16.24 -2.61
C ALA A 47 -2.63 15.58 -4.00
N GLU A 48 -1.57 14.86 -4.39
CA GLU A 48 -1.51 14.14 -5.66
C GLU A 48 -2.47 12.94 -5.68
N ARG A 49 -2.59 12.23 -4.55
CA ARG A 49 -3.59 11.16 -4.40
C ARG A 49 -5.02 11.71 -4.49
N ALA A 50 -5.28 12.88 -3.91
CA ALA A 50 -6.56 13.59 -4.03
C ALA A 50 -6.85 14.01 -5.47
N ASP A 51 -5.87 14.55 -6.20
CA ASP A 51 -6.03 14.90 -7.62
C ASP A 51 -6.40 13.67 -8.46
N LYS A 52 -5.70 12.55 -8.28
CA LYS A 52 -5.98 11.30 -9.00
C LYS A 52 -7.34 10.69 -8.66
N ARG A 53 -7.80 10.83 -7.40
CA ARG A 53 -9.15 10.47 -6.96
C ARG A 53 -10.20 11.36 -7.65
N PHE A 54 -9.96 12.68 -7.72
CA PHE A 54 -10.89 13.63 -8.31
C PHE A 54 -10.97 13.50 -9.84
N ASN A 55 -9.83 13.35 -10.50
CA ASN A 55 -9.71 13.22 -11.96
C ASN A 55 -9.83 11.77 -12.44
N PHE A 56 -10.41 10.85 -11.66
CA PHE A 56 -10.51 9.42 -12.00
C PHE A 56 -11.13 9.17 -13.39
N ALA A 57 -12.14 9.95 -13.78
CA ALA A 57 -12.78 9.83 -15.10
C ALA A 57 -11.86 10.23 -16.28
N LYS A 58 -10.77 10.96 -16.01
CA LYS A 58 -9.74 11.33 -17.01
C LYS A 58 -8.57 10.35 -17.02
N ALA A 59 -8.62 9.29 -16.21
CA ALA A 59 -7.53 8.35 -16.13
C ALA A 59 -7.30 7.67 -17.51
N PRO A 60 -6.05 7.36 -17.88
CA PRO A 60 -5.68 6.80 -19.18
C PRO A 60 -6.55 5.62 -19.62
N ARG A 61 -6.99 4.79 -18.68
CA ARG A 61 -7.85 3.63 -18.95
C ARG A 61 -9.23 3.97 -19.56
N PHE A 62 -9.74 5.19 -19.37
CA PHE A 62 -11.09 5.59 -19.80
C PHE A 62 -11.11 6.59 -20.96
N VAL A 63 -9.98 7.24 -21.25
CA VAL A 63 -9.87 8.25 -22.31
C VAL A 63 -9.22 7.72 -23.59
N SER A 64 -8.97 6.40 -23.65
CA SER A 64 -8.33 5.72 -24.78
C SER A 64 -9.33 5.12 -25.77
#